data_AF-A0A1P9WY72-F1
#
_entry.id   AF-A0A1P9WY72-F1
#
_cell.length_a   1.000
_cell.length_b   1.000
_cell.length_c   1.000
_cell.angle_alpha   90.00
_cell.angle_beta   90.00
_cell.angle_gamma   90.00
#
_symmetry.space_group_name_H-M   'P 1'
#
loop_
_entity.id
_entity.type
_entity.pdbx_description
1 polymer ?
#
loop_
_entity_poly.entity_id
_entity_poly.type
_entity_poly.pdbx_seq_one_letter_code
_entity_poly.pdbx_strand_id
1 'polypeptide(L)'
;MSGKAWYGLLTGLLITGVSGYISPSTGNLRLFQQPAEFLLSSRPVFSKSLRYNIYSFTLTSPDTGKAHVLTVRAYRGQLLLTTFQTRVEGPIVGADVADLDGNRFPEVYAYSQSTGSGSFGRVYAWQFLPERKADIALPNWRLPDDVGYMGHDSLWVEQDILCRRYPVYRSGDVNAEPTGGNTMKRYRLRQAGTGYALVAEP
;
A
#
# COMPACT_ATOMS: atom_id res chain seq x y z
N MET A 1 -21.94 -3.49 65.67
CA MET A 1 -22.57 -2.17 65.46
C MET A 1 -21.70 -1.41 64.47
N SER A 2 -22.23 -1.19 63.28
CA SER A 2 -21.54 -0.66 62.10
C SER A 2 -21.43 0.87 62.17
N GLY A 3 -20.21 1.39 62.06
CA GLY A 3 -19.93 2.80 61.83
C GLY A 3 -19.78 3.05 60.32
N LYS A 4 -20.64 3.92 59.79
CA LYS A 4 -20.62 4.40 58.40
C LYS A 4 -19.47 5.39 58.21
N ALA A 5 -18.70 5.22 57.13
CA ALA A 5 -17.79 6.24 56.61
C ALA A 5 -18.17 6.57 55.15
N TRP A 6 -17.98 7.84 54.82
CA TRP A 6 -18.48 8.55 53.65
C TRP A 6 -17.66 8.27 52.38
N TYR A 7 -18.32 8.22 51.21
CA TYR A 7 -17.67 8.21 49.91
C TYR A 7 -17.37 9.66 49.47
N GLY A 8 -16.08 9.99 49.39
CA GLY A 8 -15.59 11.17 48.68
C GLY A 8 -15.19 10.82 47.25
N LEU A 9 -15.70 11.57 46.27
CA LEU A 9 -15.28 11.55 44.88
C LEU A 9 -13.88 12.15 44.75
N LEU A 10 -12.97 11.42 44.10
CA LEU A 10 -11.75 11.97 43.49
C LEU A 10 -11.57 11.33 42.11
N THR A 11 -11.88 12.11 41.09
CA THR A 11 -11.49 11.89 39.71
C THR A 11 -9.97 11.93 39.61
N GLY A 12 -9.36 10.84 39.18
CA GLY A 12 -7.92 10.74 38.95
C GLY A 12 -7.63 9.81 37.79
N LEU A 13 -7.18 10.39 36.69
CA LEU A 13 -6.65 9.73 35.51
C LEU A 13 -5.37 8.94 35.89
N LEU A 14 -5.38 7.62 35.74
CA LEU A 14 -4.20 6.75 35.91
C LEU A 14 -3.89 6.09 34.58
N ILE A 15 -2.88 6.60 33.88
CA ILE A 15 -2.09 5.84 32.92
C ILE A 15 -0.69 5.73 33.52
N THR A 16 -0.41 4.63 34.21
CA THR A 16 0.95 4.10 34.35
C THR A 16 0.86 2.59 34.56
N GLY A 17 1.03 1.84 33.47
CA GLY A 17 1.24 0.40 33.53
C GLY A 17 2.62 0.11 34.10
N VAL A 18 2.68 -0.42 35.32
CA VAL A 18 3.85 -1.17 35.81
C VAL A 18 3.33 -2.53 36.23
N SER A 19 3.51 -3.54 35.37
CA SER A 19 3.29 -4.94 35.76
C SER A 19 4.62 -5.49 36.24
N GLY A 20 4.78 -5.58 37.57
CA GLY A 20 5.88 -6.30 38.20
C GLY A 20 5.47 -7.75 38.44
N TYR A 21 6.28 -8.70 37.98
CA TYR A 21 6.16 -10.09 38.41
C TYR A 21 7.12 -10.35 39.57
N ILE A 22 6.59 -10.83 40.70
CA ILE A 22 7.37 -11.27 41.85
C ILE A 22 7.63 -12.78 41.69
N SER A 23 8.91 -13.20 41.59
CA SER A 23 9.28 -14.61 41.81
C SER A 23 9.72 -14.80 43.27
N PRO A 24 9.22 -15.83 43.98
CA PRO A 24 9.50 -16.02 45.40
C PRO A 24 10.78 -16.83 45.58
N SER A 25 11.94 -16.17 45.51
CA SER A 25 13.12 -16.55 46.29
C SER A 25 14.28 -15.63 45.93
N THR A 26 14.94 -15.08 46.95
CA THR A 26 16.11 -14.18 46.94
C THR A 26 15.83 -12.72 46.53
N GLY A 27 15.57 -11.90 47.54
CA GLY A 27 15.32 -10.45 47.43
C GLY A 27 16.55 -9.66 47.00
N ASN A 28 16.74 -9.53 45.69
CA ASN A 28 17.60 -8.51 45.10
C ASN A 28 16.85 -7.84 43.94
N LEU A 29 16.48 -6.57 44.11
CA LEU A 29 15.92 -5.75 43.04
C LEU A 29 17.07 -5.28 42.14
N ARG A 30 17.35 -6.00 41.06
CA ARG A 30 18.11 -5.41 39.94
C ARG A 30 17.12 -4.64 39.08
N LEU A 31 17.20 -3.31 39.15
CA LEU A 31 16.54 -2.43 38.21
C LEU A 31 17.22 -2.60 36.84
N PHE A 32 16.77 -3.57 36.05
CA PHE A 32 17.08 -3.56 34.63
C PHE A 32 16.23 -2.46 34.01
N GLN A 33 16.79 -1.25 33.95
CA GLN A 33 16.24 -0.20 33.12
C GLN A 33 16.53 -0.62 31.68
N GLN A 34 15.63 -1.42 31.10
CA GLN A 34 15.56 -1.51 29.64
C GLN A 34 15.27 -0.09 29.16
N PRO A 35 16.13 0.53 28.34
CA PRO A 35 15.80 1.83 27.78
C PRO A 35 14.50 1.64 26.98
N ALA A 36 13.53 2.53 27.23
CA ALA A 36 12.24 2.57 26.57
C ALA A 36 12.37 3.03 25.09
N GLU A 37 13.38 2.54 24.37
CA GLU A 37 13.63 2.85 22.96
C GLU A 37 13.15 1.75 22.01
N PHE A 38 12.64 0.63 22.54
CA PHE A 38 12.28 -0.52 21.70
C PHE A 38 10.84 -0.52 21.14
N LEU A 39 10.14 0.61 21.11
CA LEU A 39 8.82 0.72 20.46
C LEU A 39 8.66 2.01 19.65
N LEU A 40 9.66 2.41 18.87
CA LEU A 40 9.31 3.02 17.60
C LEU A 40 8.82 1.89 16.71
N SER A 41 7.51 1.73 16.60
CA SER A 41 6.88 0.92 15.56
C SER A 41 7.40 1.42 14.20
N SER A 42 8.50 0.84 13.71
CA SER A 42 8.94 1.03 12.33
C SER A 42 7.91 0.31 11.47
N ARG A 43 6.86 1.06 11.11
CA ARG A 43 5.89 0.57 10.14
C ARG A 43 6.66 0.07 8.91
N PRO A 44 6.30 -1.08 8.35
CA PRO A 44 7.12 -1.73 7.34
C PRO A 44 7.33 -0.78 6.15
N VAL A 45 8.59 -0.48 5.87
CA VAL A 45 8.99 0.16 4.63
C VAL A 45 8.59 -0.80 3.51
N PHE A 46 7.77 -0.35 2.56
CA PHE A 46 7.56 -1.14 1.35
C PHE A 46 8.90 -1.25 0.63
N SER A 47 9.33 -2.48 0.34
CA SER A 47 10.53 -2.76 -0.44
C SER A 47 10.27 -3.98 -1.30
N LYS A 48 10.37 -3.84 -2.62
CA LYS A 48 10.19 -4.94 -3.58
C LYS A 48 11.25 -4.87 -4.67
N SER A 49 11.84 -6.02 -4.98
CA SER A 49 12.71 -6.20 -6.14
C SER A 49 11.97 -7.00 -7.22
N LEU A 50 12.01 -6.49 -8.45
CA LEU A 50 11.36 -7.09 -9.61
C LEU A 50 12.41 -7.38 -10.68
N ARG A 51 12.17 -8.40 -11.51
CA ARG A 51 13.02 -8.74 -12.65
C ARG A 51 12.18 -9.04 -13.89
N TYR A 52 12.67 -8.57 -15.03
CA TYR A 52 12.16 -8.92 -16.34
C TYR A 52 13.35 -9.05 -17.28
N ASN A 53 13.68 -10.29 -17.66
CA ASN A 53 14.90 -10.60 -18.42
C ASN A 53 16.15 -9.98 -17.77
N ILE A 54 16.92 -9.19 -18.52
CA ILE A 54 18.11 -8.48 -18.04
C ILE A 54 17.78 -7.22 -17.20
N TYR A 55 16.52 -6.80 -17.17
CA TYR A 55 16.09 -5.64 -16.41
C TYR A 55 15.81 -6.02 -14.96
N SER A 56 16.18 -5.14 -14.04
CA SER A 56 15.79 -5.26 -12.64
C SER A 56 15.36 -3.93 -12.06
N PHE A 57 14.44 -4.00 -11.11
CA PHE A 57 13.85 -2.83 -10.48
C PHE A 57 13.85 -2.99 -8.97
N THR A 58 14.16 -1.91 -8.26
CA THR A 58 13.99 -1.83 -6.81
C THR A 58 13.04 -0.68 -6.51
N LEU A 59 11.96 -1.01 -5.81
CA LEU A 59 10.91 -0.09 -5.41
C LEU A 59 10.92 0.02 -3.89
N THR A 60 11.07 1.23 -3.37
CA THR A 60 11.05 1.50 -1.93
C THR A 60 10.14 2.67 -1.58
N SER A 61 9.30 2.50 -0.57
CA SER A 61 8.47 3.59 -0.02
C SER A 61 8.56 3.59 1.50
N PRO A 62 9.18 4.61 2.11
CA PRO A 62 9.29 4.68 3.55
C PRO A 62 7.94 5.06 4.17
N ASP A 63 7.61 4.47 5.32
CA ASP A 63 6.40 4.81 6.07
C ASP A 63 6.70 5.91 7.10
N THR A 64 6.81 7.14 6.61
CA THR A 64 7.17 8.31 7.43
C THR A 64 5.97 9.07 7.97
N GLY A 65 4.74 8.69 7.59
CA GLY A 65 3.49 9.36 7.98
C GLY A 65 3.31 10.81 7.48
N LYS A 66 4.30 11.41 6.79
CA LYS A 66 4.29 12.83 6.37
C LYS A 66 4.16 13.01 4.86
N ALA A 67 4.78 12.12 4.07
CA ALA A 67 4.60 12.06 2.62
C ALA A 67 4.79 10.62 2.14
N HIS A 68 3.85 10.11 1.37
CA HIS A 68 4.03 8.83 0.69
C HIS A 68 4.82 9.11 -0.60
N VAL A 69 6.06 8.67 -0.63
CA VAL A 69 6.96 8.80 -1.78
C VAL A 69 7.46 7.42 -2.13
N LEU A 70 7.30 7.04 -3.39
CA LEU A 70 7.87 5.81 -3.94
C LEU A 70 9.15 6.16 -4.70
N THR A 71 10.27 5.55 -4.30
CA THR A 71 11.54 5.60 -5.02
C THR A 71 11.66 4.36 -5.90
N VAL A 72 12.00 4.56 -7.17
CA VAL A 72 12.19 3.49 -8.15
C VAL A 72 13.59 3.59 -8.74
N ARG A 73 14.34 2.48 -8.71
CA ARG A 73 15.63 2.33 -9.38
C ARG A 73 15.49 1.26 -10.45
N ALA A 74 15.89 1.56 -11.67
CA ALA A 74 15.82 0.65 -12.80
C ALA A 74 17.21 0.36 -13.37
N TYR A 75 17.47 -0.90 -13.66
CA TYR A 75 18.77 -1.38 -14.14
C TYR A 75 18.61 -2.25 -15.38
N ARG A 76 19.66 -2.30 -16.19
CA ARG A 76 19.88 -3.29 -17.26
C ARG A 76 21.20 -4.00 -16.99
N GLY A 77 21.15 -5.20 -16.44
CA GLY A 77 22.33 -5.85 -15.87
C GLY A 77 22.85 -5.04 -14.68
N GLN A 78 24.11 -4.61 -14.74
CA GLN A 78 24.73 -3.75 -13.72
C GLN A 78 24.55 -2.25 -14.00
N LEU A 79 24.12 -1.87 -15.21
CA LEU A 79 23.94 -0.47 -15.59
C LEU A 79 22.69 0.09 -14.91
N LEU A 80 22.83 1.15 -14.12
CA LEU A 80 21.72 1.95 -13.63
C LEU A 80 21.17 2.80 -14.79
N LEU A 81 19.94 2.53 -15.23
CA LEU A 81 19.28 3.29 -16.28
C LEU A 81 18.72 4.60 -15.74
N THR A 82 18.02 4.52 -14.59
CA THR A 82 17.42 5.70 -13.97
C THR A 82 17.10 5.44 -12.50
N THR A 83 17.05 6.52 -11.73
CA THR A 83 16.48 6.57 -10.38
C THR A 83 15.56 7.77 -10.31
N PHE A 84 14.37 7.59 -9.77
CA PHE A 84 13.42 8.69 -9.61
C PHE A 84 12.50 8.45 -8.41
N GLN A 85 11.80 9.50 -8.03
CA GLN A 85 10.79 9.48 -6.98
C GLN A 85 9.46 9.94 -7.55
N THR A 86 8.38 9.32 -7.09
CA THR A 86 7.02 9.79 -7.34
C THR A 86 6.30 9.99 -6.02
N ARG A 87 5.51 11.06 -5.94
CA ARG A 87 4.53 11.19 -4.86
C ARG A 87 3.42 10.17 -5.11
N VAL A 88 2.96 9.52 -4.05
CA VAL A 88 1.85 8.58 -4.10
C VAL A 88 0.82 8.97 -3.05
N GLU A 89 -0.39 8.47 -3.21
CA GLU A 89 -1.47 8.62 -2.26
C GLU A 89 -1.69 7.31 -1.50
N GLY A 90 -1.45 7.32 -0.20
CA GLY A 90 -1.52 6.15 0.66
C GLY A 90 -0.29 5.24 0.60
N PRO A 91 -0.22 4.22 1.47
CA PRO A 91 0.86 3.24 1.46
C PRO A 91 0.89 2.43 0.16
N ILE A 92 2.11 2.10 -0.29
CA ILE A 92 2.32 1.13 -1.36
C ILE A 92 2.10 -0.27 -0.80
N VAL A 93 1.22 -1.03 -1.45
CA VAL A 93 0.79 -2.37 -1.00
C VAL A 93 1.27 -3.47 -1.93
N GLY A 94 1.71 -3.13 -3.14
CA GLY A 94 2.20 -4.09 -4.12
C GLY A 94 2.83 -3.42 -5.32
N ALA A 95 3.52 -4.21 -6.14
CA ALA A 95 3.98 -3.78 -7.44
C ALA A 95 4.34 -4.99 -8.31
N ASP A 96 4.09 -4.95 -9.61
CA ASP A 96 4.44 -6.00 -10.56
C ASP A 96 5.23 -5.44 -11.74
N VAL A 97 5.93 -6.34 -12.45
CA VAL A 97 6.62 -6.04 -13.71
C VAL A 97 6.03 -6.89 -14.82
N ALA A 98 5.78 -6.32 -15.98
CA ALA A 98 5.06 -6.97 -17.08
C ALA A 98 5.42 -6.38 -18.45
N ASP A 99 4.80 -6.89 -19.51
CA ASP A 99 4.87 -6.36 -20.87
C ASP A 99 3.46 -6.40 -21.48
N LEU A 100 2.58 -5.47 -21.05
CA LEU A 100 1.15 -5.52 -21.38
C LEU A 100 0.85 -5.15 -22.85
N ASP A 101 1.78 -4.49 -23.55
CA ASP A 101 1.68 -4.22 -24.99
C ASP A 101 2.43 -5.23 -25.87
N GLY A 102 3.21 -6.14 -25.29
CA GLY A 102 3.92 -7.20 -25.99
C GLY A 102 5.12 -6.71 -26.81
N ASN A 103 5.65 -5.52 -26.51
CA ASN A 103 6.76 -4.92 -27.25
C ASN A 103 8.15 -5.39 -26.76
N ARG A 104 8.20 -6.23 -25.71
CA ARG A 104 9.38 -6.78 -25.04
C ARG A 104 10.17 -5.80 -24.18
N PHE A 105 9.64 -4.60 -23.94
CA PHE A 105 10.17 -3.66 -22.97
C PHE A 105 9.36 -3.72 -21.67
N PRO A 106 10.02 -3.83 -20.51
CA PRO A 106 9.31 -3.99 -19.26
C PRO A 106 8.57 -2.71 -18.85
N GLU A 107 7.41 -2.94 -18.28
CA GLU A 107 6.60 -1.97 -17.56
C GLU A 107 6.61 -2.32 -16.08
N VAL A 108 6.62 -1.30 -15.21
CA VAL A 108 6.44 -1.47 -13.77
C VAL A 108 5.12 -0.85 -13.37
N TYR A 109 4.32 -1.60 -12.62
CA TYR A 109 3.04 -1.18 -12.06
C TYR A 109 3.13 -1.22 -10.54
N ALA A 110 3.06 -0.08 -9.86
CA ALA A 110 3.01 -0.01 -8.41
C ALA A 110 1.59 0.33 -7.92
N TYR A 111 1.19 -0.25 -6.79
CA TYR A 111 -0.18 -0.15 -6.26
C TYR A 111 -0.16 0.52 -4.89
N SER A 112 -0.99 1.54 -4.71
CA SER A 112 -1.29 2.09 -3.39
C SER A 112 -2.76 1.91 -3.03
N GLN A 113 -3.05 1.97 -1.73
CA GLN A 113 -4.42 1.99 -1.20
C GLN A 113 -4.61 3.20 -0.30
N SER A 114 -5.74 3.89 -0.43
CA SER A 114 -6.08 5.00 0.47
C SER A 114 -6.26 4.50 1.92
N THR A 115 -5.92 5.33 2.91
CA THR A 115 -6.05 4.98 4.34
C THR A 115 -7.47 5.08 4.90
N GLY A 116 -8.45 5.53 4.11
CA GLY A 116 -9.86 5.57 4.50
C GLY A 116 -10.55 4.20 4.42
N SER A 117 -11.78 4.11 4.95
CA SER A 117 -12.55 2.86 5.03
C SER A 117 -12.88 2.21 3.68
N GLY A 118 -12.85 2.99 2.59
CA GLY A 118 -13.03 2.47 1.24
C GLY A 118 -11.77 1.87 0.63
N SER A 119 -10.57 2.08 1.21
CA SER A 119 -9.32 1.48 0.71
C SER A 119 -9.13 1.53 -0.81
N PHE A 120 -9.45 2.68 -1.42
CA PHE A 120 -9.42 2.87 -2.87
C PHE A 120 -8.02 2.60 -3.43
N GLY A 121 -7.96 1.71 -4.41
CA GLY A 121 -6.74 1.37 -5.13
C GLY A 121 -6.32 2.45 -6.13
N ARG A 122 -5.01 2.61 -6.27
CA ARG A 122 -4.39 3.45 -7.30
C ARG A 122 -3.22 2.70 -7.92
N VAL A 123 -2.98 2.97 -9.20
CA VAL A 123 -1.81 2.47 -9.93
C VAL A 123 -0.86 3.63 -10.18
N TYR A 124 0.43 3.35 -10.26
CA TYR A 124 1.46 4.22 -10.81
C TYR A 124 2.27 3.34 -11.78
N ALA A 125 2.48 3.82 -13.00
CA ALA A 125 3.00 2.94 -14.04
C ALA A 125 4.01 3.63 -14.96
N TRP A 126 5.02 2.87 -15.36
CA TRP A 126 6.11 3.33 -16.21
C TRP A 126 6.54 2.25 -17.18
N GLN A 127 6.82 2.62 -18.42
CA GLN A 127 7.52 1.75 -19.37
C GLN A 127 9.00 2.14 -19.44
N PHE A 128 9.87 1.12 -19.49
CA PHE A 128 11.32 1.29 -19.53
C PHE A 128 11.88 0.86 -20.87
N LEU A 129 12.11 1.86 -21.73
CA LEU A 129 12.72 1.70 -23.04
C LEU A 129 14.25 1.73 -22.91
N PRO A 130 15.02 1.34 -23.96
CA PRO A 130 16.48 1.26 -23.89
C PRO A 130 17.17 2.56 -23.47
N GLU A 131 16.61 3.71 -23.85
CA GLU A 131 17.22 5.03 -23.63
C GLU A 131 16.40 5.97 -22.74
N ARG A 132 15.17 5.61 -22.40
CA ARG A 132 14.30 6.48 -21.60
C ARG A 132 13.25 5.72 -20.80
N LYS A 133 12.76 6.38 -19.75
CA LYS A 133 11.50 6.04 -19.09
C LYS A 133 10.35 6.80 -19.75
N ALA A 134 9.19 6.17 -19.86
CA ALA A 134 7.93 6.83 -20.20
C ALA A 134 6.91 6.63 -19.07
N ASP A 135 6.20 7.70 -18.69
CA ASP A 135 5.05 7.60 -17.80
C ASP A 135 3.86 7.02 -18.55
N ILE A 136 3.10 6.16 -17.89
CA ILE A 136 1.88 5.56 -18.44
C ILE A 136 0.67 6.31 -17.89
N ALA A 137 -0.14 6.88 -18.78
CA ALA A 137 -1.40 7.50 -18.42
C ALA A 137 -2.38 6.45 -17.89
N LEU A 138 -3.08 6.80 -16.82
CA LEU A 138 -3.91 5.86 -16.07
C LEU A 138 -5.40 6.11 -16.34
N PRO A 139 -6.23 5.05 -16.36
CA PRO A 139 -7.68 5.18 -16.40
C PRO A 139 -8.20 5.94 -15.17
N ASN A 140 -9.20 6.79 -15.37
CA ASN A 140 -9.91 7.43 -14.27
C ASN A 140 -11.04 6.52 -13.77
N TRP A 141 -10.76 5.74 -12.73
CA TRP A 141 -11.67 4.78 -12.10
C TRP A 141 -12.82 5.39 -11.28
N ARG A 142 -12.96 6.72 -11.27
CA ARG A 142 -14.05 7.42 -10.56
C ARG A 142 -15.14 7.96 -11.50
N LEU A 143 -15.08 7.60 -12.79
CA LEU A 143 -16.01 8.04 -13.83
C LEU A 143 -17.06 6.93 -14.14
N PRO A 144 -18.18 7.28 -14.78
CA PRO A 144 -19.53 6.86 -14.39
C PRO A 144 -19.91 5.38 -14.64
N ASP A 145 -19.03 4.58 -15.23
CA ASP A 145 -19.31 3.20 -15.61
C ASP A 145 -19.16 2.19 -14.45
N ASP A 146 -18.65 2.63 -13.29
CA ASP A 146 -18.40 1.82 -12.10
C ASP A 146 -19.56 1.97 -11.07
N VAL A 147 -20.80 1.65 -11.46
CA VAL A 147 -21.98 1.71 -10.56
C VAL A 147 -21.80 0.78 -9.36
N GLY A 148 -22.00 1.31 -8.16
CA GLY A 148 -21.85 0.56 -6.90
C GLY A 148 -20.39 0.39 -6.45
N TYR A 149 -19.42 1.03 -7.12
CA TYR A 149 -18.03 1.02 -6.68
C TYR A 149 -17.80 1.92 -5.47
N MET A 150 -17.17 1.36 -4.42
CA MET A 150 -16.81 2.09 -3.19
C MET A 150 -15.37 1.81 -2.73
N GLY A 151 -14.51 1.36 -3.63
CA GLY A 151 -13.12 1.01 -3.35
C GLY A 151 -12.91 -0.49 -3.11
N HIS A 152 -12.05 -0.84 -2.15
CA HIS A 152 -11.62 -2.20 -1.81
C HIS A 152 -10.98 -2.93 -3.00
N ASP A 153 -10.25 -2.18 -3.81
CA ASP A 153 -9.60 -2.70 -5.00
C ASP A 153 -8.48 -3.68 -4.64
N SER A 154 -8.50 -4.84 -5.29
CA SER A 154 -7.36 -5.72 -5.46
C SER A 154 -6.76 -5.47 -6.84
N LEU A 155 -5.44 -5.24 -6.90
CA LEU A 155 -4.69 -4.93 -8.12
C LEU A 155 -3.52 -5.87 -8.28
N TRP A 156 -3.33 -6.41 -9.49
CA TRP A 156 -2.22 -7.29 -9.83
C TRP A 156 -2.04 -7.37 -11.35
N VAL A 157 -0.89 -7.85 -11.81
CA VAL A 157 -0.74 -8.32 -13.19
C VAL A 157 -0.94 -9.82 -13.27
N GLU A 158 -1.70 -10.27 -14.26
CA GLU A 158 -1.84 -11.68 -14.64
C GLU A 158 -1.83 -11.80 -16.16
N GLN A 159 -0.95 -12.67 -16.70
CA GLN A 159 -0.85 -12.97 -18.14
C GLN A 159 -0.76 -11.70 -19.01
N ASP A 160 0.17 -10.80 -18.67
CA ASP A 160 0.39 -9.53 -19.36
C ASP A 160 -0.88 -8.65 -19.47
N ILE A 161 -1.75 -8.75 -18.46
CA ILE A 161 -2.92 -7.88 -18.28
C ILE A 161 -2.94 -7.36 -16.85
N LEU A 162 -3.12 -6.04 -16.69
CA LEU A 162 -3.38 -5.46 -15.39
C LEU A 162 -4.83 -5.75 -15.00
N CYS A 163 -5.02 -6.39 -13.87
CA CYS A 163 -6.32 -6.76 -13.32
C CYS A 163 -6.67 -5.85 -12.13
N ARG A 164 -7.93 -5.46 -12.07
CA ARG A 164 -8.54 -4.72 -10.96
C ARG A 164 -9.83 -5.42 -10.57
N ARG A 165 -9.91 -5.92 -9.35
CA ARG A 165 -11.13 -6.51 -8.79
C ARG A 165 -11.62 -5.71 -7.61
N TYR A 166 -12.93 -5.48 -7.54
CA TYR A 166 -13.55 -4.79 -6.40
C TYR A 166 -14.97 -5.33 -6.14
N PRO A 167 -15.46 -5.26 -4.89
CA PRO A 167 -16.85 -5.58 -4.57
C PRO A 167 -17.82 -4.51 -5.09
N VAL A 168 -19.03 -4.92 -5.44
CA VAL A 168 -20.12 -4.03 -5.85
C VAL A 168 -21.10 -3.87 -4.70
N TYR A 169 -21.45 -2.62 -4.40
CA TYR A 169 -22.39 -2.24 -3.35
C TYR A 169 -23.77 -1.94 -3.95
N ARG A 170 -24.82 -2.46 -3.30
CA ARG A 170 -26.22 -2.14 -3.58
C ARG A 170 -26.73 -1.06 -2.62
N SER A 171 -27.89 -0.51 -2.94
CA SER A 171 -28.56 0.43 -2.04
C SER A 171 -28.84 -0.22 -0.69
N GLY A 172 -28.39 0.42 0.39
CA GLY A 172 -28.54 -0.08 1.76
C GLY A 172 -27.36 -0.92 2.27
N ASP A 173 -26.41 -1.31 1.41
CA ASP A 173 -25.21 -2.01 1.86
C ASP A 173 -24.36 -1.12 2.78
N VAL A 174 -23.81 -1.72 3.84
CA VAL A 174 -22.78 -1.09 4.67
C VAL A 174 -21.39 -1.38 4.10
N ASN A 175 -20.41 -0.53 4.39
CA ASN A 175 -19.06 -0.65 3.82
C ASN A 175 -18.39 -2.03 4.04
N ALA A 176 -18.72 -2.70 5.14
CA ALA A 176 -18.16 -4.01 5.49
C ALA A 176 -18.86 -5.21 4.81
N GLU A 177 -20.07 -5.02 4.27
CA GLU A 177 -20.92 -6.12 3.79
C GLU A 177 -21.53 -5.78 2.40
N PRO A 178 -20.71 -5.74 1.34
CA PRO A 178 -21.22 -5.60 -0.02
C PRO A 178 -22.00 -6.84 -0.46
N THR A 179 -23.16 -6.65 -1.08
CA THR A 179 -24.07 -7.73 -1.53
C THR A 179 -24.19 -7.84 -3.05
N GLY A 180 -23.57 -6.93 -3.81
CA GLY A 180 -23.61 -6.91 -5.28
C GLY A 180 -22.66 -7.88 -5.99
N GLY A 181 -21.86 -8.65 -5.25
CA GLY A 181 -20.84 -9.54 -5.80
C GLY A 181 -19.52 -8.81 -6.07
N ASN A 182 -18.73 -9.30 -7.04
CA ASN A 182 -17.45 -8.70 -7.42
C ASN A 182 -17.43 -8.39 -8.91
N THR A 183 -16.83 -7.25 -9.26
CA THR A 183 -16.50 -6.88 -10.63
C THR A 183 -15.00 -7.04 -10.86
N MET A 184 -14.64 -7.51 -12.06
CA MET A 184 -13.27 -7.50 -12.56
C MET A 184 -13.18 -6.56 -13.75
N LYS A 185 -12.19 -5.68 -13.76
CA LYS A 185 -11.78 -4.89 -14.91
C LYS A 185 -10.36 -5.29 -15.31
N ARG A 186 -10.12 -5.34 -16.61
CA ARG A 186 -8.85 -5.74 -17.22
C ARG A 186 -8.33 -4.60 -18.06
N TYR A 187 -7.01 -4.38 -18.06
CA TYR A 187 -6.39 -3.29 -18.78
C TYR A 187 -5.17 -3.77 -19.54
N ARG A 188 -5.00 -3.23 -20.74
CA ARG A 188 -3.78 -3.36 -21.55
C ARG A 188 -3.10 -2.03 -21.73
N LEU A 189 -1.80 -2.06 -21.99
CA LEU A 189 -1.09 -0.87 -22.42
C LEU A 189 -1.36 -0.63 -23.91
N ARG A 190 -1.64 0.63 -24.26
CA ARG A 190 -1.77 1.09 -25.64
C ARG A 190 -0.95 2.35 -25.84
N GLN A 191 -0.45 2.53 -27.05
CA GLN A 191 0.13 3.79 -27.46
C GLN A 191 -0.96 4.87 -27.53
N ALA A 192 -0.69 6.03 -26.95
CA ALA A 192 -1.60 7.17 -26.90
C ALA A 192 -0.84 8.43 -27.33
N GLY A 193 -0.91 8.75 -28.64
CA GLY A 193 -0.08 9.78 -29.25
C GLY A 193 1.41 9.43 -29.14
N THR A 194 2.18 10.30 -28.48
CA THR A 194 3.63 10.09 -28.21
C THR A 194 3.89 9.37 -26.89
N GLY A 195 2.86 9.06 -26.11
CA GLY A 195 2.95 8.38 -24.83
C GLY A 195 2.22 7.04 -24.81
N TYR A 196 1.92 6.57 -23.61
CA TYR A 196 1.24 5.30 -23.38
C TYR A 196 0.09 5.50 -22.40
N ALA A 197 -0.96 4.71 -22.56
CA ALA A 197 -2.11 4.72 -21.67
C ALA A 197 -2.58 3.30 -21.37
N LEU A 198 -2.97 3.06 -20.12
CA LEU A 198 -3.76 1.89 -19.77
C LEU A 198 -5.19 2.07 -20.27
N VAL A 199 -5.64 1.13 -21.08
CA VAL A 199 -6.98 1.13 -21.68
C VAL A 199 -7.71 -0.12 -21.20
N ALA A 200 -8.96 0.05 -20.76
CA ALA A 200 -9.80 -1.07 -20.35
C ALA A 200 -10.07 -1.99 -21.55
N GLU A 201 -10.06 -3.29 -21.30
CA GLU A 201 -10.59 -4.25 -22.26
C GLU A 201 -12.11 -4.07 -22.39
N PRO A 202 -12.68 -4.25 -23.60
CA PRO A 202 -14.14 -4.23 -23.81
C PRO A 202 -14.89 -5.24 -22.93
#